data_AF-A0A2A6D1X9-F1
#
_entry.id   AF-A0A2A6D1X9-F1
#
_cell.length_a   1.000
_cell.length_b   1.000
_cell.length_c   1.000
_cell.angle_alpha   90.00
_cell.angle_beta   90.00
_cell.angle_gamma   90.00
#
_symmetry.space_group_name_H-M   'P 1'
#
loop_
_entity.id
_entity.type
_entity.pdbx_description
1 polymer ?
#
loop_
_entity_poly.entity_id
_entity_poly.type
_entity_poly.pdbx_seq_one_letter_code
_entity_poly.pdbx_strand_id
1 'polypeptide(L)'
;MIKSIPVLIEKFKTGRVTLRANPTLLDDSIARLSTAAQEPAKKFLDLMMSNEADLEKVYLGCVTIMDNLPDEVIEDLEAYKQEVAKIFGLLMPSSA
;
A
#
# COMPACT_ATOMS: atom_id res chain seq x y z
N MET A 1 9.01 -16.46 2.85
CA MET A 1 7.55 -16.71 2.84
C MET A 1 7.02 -16.47 4.25
N ILE A 2 6.20 -15.43 4.47
CA ILE A 2 5.57 -15.19 5.77
C ILE A 2 4.45 -16.24 5.90
N LYS A 3 4.63 -17.23 6.78
CA LYS A 3 3.75 -18.41 6.86
C LYS A 3 2.62 -18.29 7.91
N SER A 4 2.44 -17.12 8.53
CA SER A 4 1.52 -16.93 9.65
C SER A 4 0.70 -15.66 9.48
N ILE A 5 -0.64 -15.81 9.51
CA ILE A 5 -1.61 -14.69 9.47
C ILE A 5 -1.34 -13.67 10.58
N PRO A 6 -1.09 -14.07 11.84
CA PRO A 6 -0.67 -13.14 12.89
C PRO A 6 0.52 -12.25 12.51
N VAL A 7 1.56 -12.82 11.89
CA VAL A 7 2.77 -12.07 11.49
C VAL A 7 2.44 -11.06 10.38
N LEU A 8 1.54 -11.40 9.45
CA LEU A 8 1.07 -10.46 8.43
C LEU A 8 0.31 -9.28 9.06
N ILE A 9 -0.55 -9.57 10.04
CA ILE A 9 -1.31 -8.54 10.75
C ILE A 9 -0.37 -7.61 11.53
N GLU A 10 0.64 -8.15 12.21
CA GLU A 10 1.63 -7.33 12.91
C GLU A 10 2.44 -6.46 11.95
N LYS A 11 2.92 -7.04 10.85
CA LYS A 11 3.64 -6.28 9.80
C LYS A 11 2.79 -5.17 9.20
N PHE A 12 1.52 -5.45 8.94
CA PHE A 12 0.57 -4.46 8.46
C PHE A 12 0.37 -3.31 9.46
N LYS A 13 0.16 -3.62 10.75
CA LYS A 13 0.03 -2.61 11.81
C LYS A 13 1.29 -1.75 11.92
N THR A 14 2.47 -2.37 11.94
CA THR A 14 3.76 -1.68 12.00
C THR A 14 3.99 -0.81 10.77
N GLY A 15 3.70 -1.32 9.57
CA GLY A 15 3.81 -0.56 8.32
C GLY A 15 2.97 0.71 8.33
N ARG A 16 1.73 0.64 8.83
CA ARG A 16 0.86 1.82 9.00
C ARG A 16 1.40 2.82 10.03
N VAL A 17 1.99 2.35 11.12
CA VAL A 17 2.69 3.23 12.08
C VAL A 17 3.85 3.95 11.40
N THR A 18 4.66 3.24 10.61
CA THR A 18 5.78 3.83 9.84
C THR A 18 5.29 4.92 8.87
N LEU A 19 4.21 4.66 8.13
CA LEU A 19 3.63 5.64 7.21
C LEU A 19 3.09 6.88 7.94
N ARG A 20 2.39 6.71 9.07
CA ARG A 20 1.91 7.86 9.86
C ARG A 20 3.04 8.69 10.45
N ALA A 21 4.15 8.04 10.83
CA ALA A 21 5.32 8.73 11.34
C ALA A 21 6.09 9.49 10.24
N ASN A 22 5.98 9.04 8.98
CA ASN A 22 6.65 9.64 7.83
C ASN A 22 5.65 9.76 6.65
N PRO A 23 4.72 10.73 6.68
CA PRO A 23 3.60 10.80 5.74
C PRO A 23 4.05 11.00 4.28
N THR A 24 5.24 11.56 4.07
CA THR A 24 5.79 11.83 2.72
C THR A 24 6.63 10.69 2.16
N LEU A 25 6.72 9.55 2.86
CA LEU A 25 7.61 8.43 2.50
C LEU A 25 7.32 7.85 1.10
N LEU A 26 6.10 8.05 0.60
CA LEU A 26 5.65 7.55 -0.69
C LEU A 26 5.39 8.64 -1.73
N ASP A 27 5.61 9.93 -1.41
CA ASP A 27 5.30 11.04 -2.31
C ASP A 27 6.05 10.94 -3.64
N ASP A 28 7.35 10.64 -3.59
CA ASP A 28 8.17 10.44 -4.78
C ASP A 28 7.71 9.21 -5.58
N SER A 29 7.29 8.15 -4.89
CA SER A 29 6.76 6.94 -5.55
C SER A 29 5.44 7.22 -6.26
N ILE A 30 4.56 8.03 -5.65
CA ILE A 30 3.31 8.49 -6.26
C ILE A 30 3.60 9.42 -7.43
N ALA A 31 4.54 10.36 -7.30
CA ALA A 31 4.88 11.32 -8.34
C ALA A 31 5.45 10.66 -9.62
N ARG A 32 6.03 9.45 -9.50
CA ARG A 32 6.52 8.65 -10.64
C ARG A 32 5.43 7.89 -11.38
N LEU A 33 4.21 7.80 -10.85
CA LEU A 33 3.08 7.13 -11.51
C LEU A 33 2.51 8.00 -12.64
N SER A 34 1.84 7.36 -13.60
CA SER A 34 1.01 8.11 -14.55
C SER A 34 -0.02 8.97 -13.83
N THR A 35 -0.44 10.06 -14.47
CA THR A 35 -1.45 10.97 -13.92
C THR A 35 -2.74 10.23 -13.51
N ALA A 36 -3.13 9.21 -14.27
CA ALA A 36 -4.32 8.39 -13.98
C ALA A 36 -4.14 7.49 -12.74
N ALA A 37 -2.91 7.04 -12.44
CA ALA A 37 -2.59 6.21 -11.29
C ALA A 37 -2.29 7.02 -10.01
N GLN A 38 -1.96 8.30 -10.11
CA GLN A 38 -1.67 9.14 -8.94
C GLN A 38 -2.84 9.28 -7.98
N GLU A 39 -4.06 9.49 -8.49
CA GLU A 39 -5.24 9.63 -7.64
C GLU A 39 -5.57 8.35 -6.83
N PRO A 40 -5.68 7.15 -7.44
CA PRO A 40 -5.90 5.93 -6.68
C PRO A 40 -4.74 5.63 -5.71
N ALA A 41 -3.49 5.94 -6.06
CA ALA A 41 -2.36 5.76 -5.15
C ALA A 41 -2.44 6.65 -3.90
N LYS A 42 -2.90 7.91 -4.04
CA LYS A 42 -3.16 8.83 -2.93
C LYS A 42 -4.30 8.34 -2.05
N LYS A 43 -5.44 7.93 -2.64
CA LYS A 43 -6.57 7.34 -1.88
C LYS A 43 -6.12 6.11 -1.08
N PHE A 44 -5.25 5.29 -1.66
CA PHE A 44 -4.67 4.14 -0.96
C PHE A 44 -3.78 4.57 0.21
N LEU A 45 -2.90 5.57 0.01
CA LEU A 45 -2.04 6.11 1.07
C LEU A 45 -2.88 6.67 2.23
N ASP A 46 -3.90 7.45 1.91
CA ASP A 46 -4.83 8.01 2.89
C ASP A 46 -5.51 6.92 3.71
N LEU A 47 -5.95 5.84 3.06
CA LEU A 47 -6.53 4.68 3.74
C LEU A 47 -5.52 3.99 4.68
N MET A 48 -4.27 3.82 4.25
CA MET A 48 -3.21 3.25 5.09
C MET A 48 -2.87 4.15 6.29
N MET A 49 -2.95 5.46 6.13
CA MET A 49 -2.70 6.43 7.21
C MET A 49 -3.91 6.67 8.12
N SER A 50 -5.13 6.33 7.67
CA SER A 50 -6.38 6.50 8.44
C SER A 50 -6.34 5.85 9.82
N ASN A 51 -7.23 6.24 10.72
CA ASN A 51 -7.36 5.61 12.05
C ASN A 51 -8.21 4.33 12.04
N GLU A 52 -8.65 3.83 10.87
CA GLU A 52 -9.46 2.62 10.78
C GLU A 52 -8.67 1.40 11.24
N ALA A 53 -9.14 0.71 12.27
CA ALA A 53 -8.48 -0.45 12.87
C ALA A 53 -9.07 -1.77 12.36
N ASP A 54 -10.28 -1.75 11.80
CA ASP A 54 -10.94 -2.89 11.21
C ASP A 54 -10.27 -3.28 9.88
N LEU A 55 -9.58 -4.42 9.88
CA LEU A 55 -8.86 -4.90 8.71
C LEU A 55 -9.79 -5.28 7.55
N GLU A 56 -11.02 -5.71 7.83
CA GLU A 56 -12.00 -6.02 6.81
C GLU A 56 -12.41 -4.74 6.08
N LYS A 57 -12.68 -3.66 6.82
CA LYS A 57 -13.00 -2.36 6.22
C LYS A 57 -11.84 -1.78 5.43
N VAL A 58 -10.60 -1.91 5.93
CA VAL A 58 -9.42 -1.48 5.17
C VAL A 58 -9.27 -2.31 3.90
N TYR A 59 -9.47 -3.63 3.96
CA TYR A 59 -9.45 -4.48 2.78
C TYR A 59 -10.51 -4.07 1.76
N LEU A 60 -11.75 -3.88 2.18
CA LEU A 60 -12.83 -3.42 1.29
C LEU A 60 -12.53 -2.06 0.68
N GLY A 61 -11.97 -1.12 1.45
CA GLY A 61 -11.51 0.17 0.93
C GLY A 61 -10.45 0.02 -0.16
N CYS A 62 -9.47 -0.87 0.01
CA CYS A 62 -8.49 -1.18 -1.03
C CYS A 62 -9.15 -1.74 -2.29
N VAL A 63 -10.12 -2.66 -2.14
CA VAL A 63 -10.87 -3.23 -3.27
C VAL A 63 -11.63 -2.13 -4.01
N THR A 64 -12.34 -1.25 -3.30
CA THR A 64 -13.06 -0.12 -3.91
C THR A 64 -12.15 0.84 -4.66
N ILE A 65 -10.94 1.11 -4.15
CA ILE A 65 -9.98 1.99 -4.85
C ILE A 65 -9.52 1.38 -6.18
N MET A 66 -9.39 0.06 -6.24
CA MET A 66 -8.95 -0.67 -7.43
C MET A 66 -10.11 -1.00 -8.39
N ASP A 67 -11.35 -0.81 -7.96
CA ASP A 67 -12.53 -1.22 -8.72
C ASP A 67 -12.70 -0.37 -9.98
N ASN A 68 -12.97 -1.03 -11.11
CA ASN A 68 -13.15 -0.42 -12.43
C ASN A 68 -11.98 0.45 -12.92
N LEU A 69 -10.76 0.29 -12.37
CA LEU A 69 -9.58 0.94 -12.94
C LEU A 69 -9.21 0.29 -14.28
N PRO A 70 -8.77 1.07 -15.29
CA PRO A 70 -8.21 0.51 -16.51
C PRO A 70 -6.98 -0.36 -16.23
N ASP A 71 -6.76 -1.41 -17.03
CA ASP A 71 -5.63 -2.34 -16.83
C ASP A 71 -4.27 -1.62 -16.78
N GLU A 72 -4.08 -0.60 -17.61
CA GLU A 72 -2.87 0.25 -17.62
C GLU A 72 -2.63 0.99 -16.29
N VAL A 73 -3.71 1.39 -15.60
CA VAL A 73 -3.63 2.02 -14.27
C VAL A 73 -3.34 0.97 -13.20
N ILE A 74 -3.89 -0.23 -13.35
CA ILE A 74 -3.65 -1.35 -12.42
C ILE A 74 -2.17 -1.74 -12.47
N GLU A 75 -1.59 -1.86 -13.65
CA GLU A 75 -0.16 -2.20 -13.86
C GLU A 75 0.76 -1.16 -13.19
N ASP A 76 0.51 0.14 -13.42
CA ASP A 76 1.25 1.22 -12.75
C ASP A 76 1.17 1.13 -11.21
N LEU A 77 -0.01 0.79 -10.69
CA LEU A 77 -0.22 0.62 -9.26
C LEU A 77 0.45 -0.64 -8.68
N GLU A 78 0.79 -1.65 -9.49
CA GLU A 78 1.53 -2.81 -8.99
C GLU A 78 2.93 -2.43 -8.52
N ALA A 79 3.64 -1.59 -9.28
CA ALA A 79 4.95 -1.08 -8.88
C ALA A 79 4.87 -0.29 -7.56
N TYR A 80 3.84 0.54 -7.42
CA TYR A 80 3.56 1.25 -6.17
C TYR A 80 3.30 0.30 -4.99
N LYS A 81 2.50 -0.75 -5.19
CA LYS A 81 2.23 -1.77 -4.15
C LYS A 81 3.49 -2.48 -3.69
N GLN A 82 4.47 -2.70 -4.58
CA GLN A 82 5.76 -3.29 -4.19
C GLN A 82 6.54 -2.37 -3.24
N GLU A 83 6.56 -1.05 -3.49
CA GLU A 83 7.20 -0.09 -2.58
C GLU A 83 6.51 -0.06 -1.21
N VAL A 84 5.17 -0.05 -1.18
CA VAL A 84 4.39 -0.18 0.06
C VAL A 84 4.73 -1.49 0.80
N ALA A 85 4.81 -2.60 0.07
CA ALA A 85 5.11 -3.90 0.66
C ALA A 85 6.54 -3.97 1.24
N LYS A 86 7.51 -3.25 0.68
CA LYS A 86 8.85 -3.09 1.28
C LYS A 86 8.76 -2.35 2.62
N ILE A 87 8.03 -1.23 2.68
CA ILE A 87 7.82 -0.45 3.92
C ILE A 87 7.17 -1.32 5.01
N PHE A 88 6.25 -2.20 4.60
CA PHE A 88 5.52 -3.07 5.52
C PHE A 88 6.34 -4.32 5.89
N GLY A 89 7.55 -4.48 5.34
CA GLY A 89 8.39 -5.66 5.52
C GLY A 89 7.76 -6.95 4.96
N LEU A 90 6.84 -6.83 4.00
CA LEU A 90 6.14 -7.95 3.36
C LEU A 90 6.96 -8.57 2.21
N LEU A 91 7.90 -7.81 1.66
CA LEU A 91 8.92 -8.30 0.73
C LEU A 91 10.25 -8.44 1.47
N MET A 92 10.95 -9.57 1.26
CA MET A 92 12.36 -9.66 1.67
C MET A 92 13.22 -8.93 0.64
N PRO A 93 14.35 -8.32 1.03
CA PRO A 93 15.37 -8.00 0.05
C PRO A 93 15.73 -9.32 -0.66
N SER A 94 15.67 -9.33 -2.00
CA SER A 94 16.29 -10.41 -2.75
C SER A 94 17.75 -10.42 -2.34
N SER A 95 18.22 -11.47 -1.69
CA SER A 95 19.63 -11.72 -1.49
C SER A 95 20.26 -11.72 -2.88
N ALA A 96 21.11 -10.73 -3.16
CA ALA A 96 22.05 -10.78 -4.27
C ALA A 96 23.15 -11.81 -3.94
#